data_AF-A0AAV7NEH7-F1
#
_entry.id   AF-A0AAV7NEH7-F1
#
_cell.length_a   1.000
_cell.length_b   1.000
_cell.length_c   1.000
_cell.angle_alpha   90.00
_cell.angle_beta   90.00
_cell.angle_gamma   90.00
#
_symmetry.space_group_name_H-M   'P 1'
#
loop_
_entity.id
_entity.type
_entity.pdbx_description
1 polymer ?
#
loop_
_entity_poly.entity_id
_entity_poly.type
_entity_poly.pdbx_seq_one_letter_code
_entity_poly.pdbx_strand_id
1 'polypeptide(L)'
;METTHLSTPNEELGRRAARTSGATNVSLPPLLPGAAKTAVTTTALAFRSGDVPTLSASPHRFSSEPTKLREFLDSLTVYFAFRPTQFSHDRTKLGYLISALSGPALAWATPMVSSNDPVLSDYPTFVNRFKQMFSRPGLEASAEEALCDIQQGSQDVLQYITRFRQLAAETTWVERTLVTLFRRGLKEEIKDELVHSTRVEDLRGLMDQALSIEYRLQERRSEKRRSRGSFQPSTSRVYPHRSEESRPPARDIEGEPMQVDTTRGPLSASEREDRRKKGLCLYCGSAGHMLRTCPVRPSRPSGNATSRPL
;
A
#
# COMPACT_ATOMS: atom_id res chain seq x y z
N MET A 1 41.09 6.02 -64.48
CA MET A 1 41.90 7.22 -64.71
C MET A 1 41.16 8.38 -64.08
N GLU A 2 41.86 9.14 -63.25
CA GLU A 2 41.62 10.54 -62.82
C GLU A 2 40.30 10.93 -62.13
N THR A 3 40.45 11.26 -60.84
CA THR A 3 40.12 12.53 -60.15
C THR A 3 39.40 13.60 -61.01
N THR A 4 38.44 14.41 -60.55
CA THR A 4 38.43 15.28 -59.35
C THR A 4 37.10 16.06 -59.29
N HIS A 5 36.61 16.30 -58.06
CA HIS A 5 35.84 17.44 -57.52
C HIS A 5 34.80 18.22 -58.36
N LEU A 6 33.60 18.39 -57.78
CA LEU A 6 32.70 19.51 -58.07
C LEU A 6 32.00 20.01 -56.79
N SER A 7 32.06 21.33 -56.63
CA SER A 7 31.58 22.19 -55.55
C SER A 7 30.06 22.31 -55.44
N THR A 8 29.58 22.66 -54.24
CA THR A 8 28.28 23.32 -53.94
C THR A 8 28.29 24.78 -54.50
N PRO A 9 27.18 25.57 -54.62
CA PRO A 9 26.22 25.87 -53.53
C PRO A 9 24.77 26.39 -53.86
N ASN A 10 23.98 26.49 -52.78
CA ASN A 10 22.95 27.47 -52.34
C ASN A 10 21.54 27.70 -52.97
N GLU A 11 20.63 27.94 -51.99
CA GLU A 11 19.22 28.39 -51.93
C GLU A 11 18.71 29.43 -52.94
N GLU A 12 17.40 29.34 -53.31
CA GLU A 12 16.45 30.47 -53.17
C GLU A 12 14.94 30.12 -53.35
N LEU A 13 14.09 30.92 -52.68
CA LEU A 13 12.72 31.38 -53.04
C LEU A 13 11.44 30.51 -52.80
N GLY A 14 10.73 30.82 -51.69
CA GLY A 14 9.59 31.76 -51.68
C GLY A 14 8.17 31.32 -52.13
N ARG A 15 7.18 31.58 -51.23
CA ARG A 15 5.83 32.18 -51.43
C ARG A 15 4.59 31.35 -50.97
N ARG A 16 3.78 31.99 -50.10
CA ARG A 16 2.30 32.20 -50.11
C ARG A 16 1.72 32.05 -48.70
N ALA A 17 0.62 32.68 -48.28
CA ALA A 17 -0.08 33.94 -48.58
C ALA A 17 -1.22 34.00 -47.52
N ALA A 18 -1.56 35.20 -47.07
CA ALA A 18 -2.47 35.50 -45.97
C ALA A 18 -3.95 35.12 -46.19
N ARG A 19 -4.71 35.02 -45.09
CA ARG A 19 -6.10 35.51 -45.01
C ARG A 19 -6.50 35.86 -43.58
N THR A 20 -7.23 36.96 -43.50
CA THR A 20 -7.52 37.84 -42.36
C THR A 20 -8.85 37.51 -41.69
N SER A 21 -9.05 37.97 -40.45
CA SER A 21 -10.09 38.95 -40.05
C SER A 21 -10.51 38.78 -38.58
N GLY A 22 -10.53 39.88 -37.81
CA GLY A 22 -11.35 39.96 -36.59
C GLY A 22 -10.86 40.87 -35.46
N ALA A 23 -11.25 42.15 -35.53
CA ALA A 23 -11.69 43.01 -34.42
C ALA A 23 -10.68 43.70 -33.46
N THR A 24 -10.66 45.04 -33.62
CA THR A 24 -10.79 46.12 -32.58
C THR A 24 -9.68 46.36 -31.56
N ASN A 25 -8.78 47.27 -31.99
CA ASN A 25 -8.15 48.42 -31.32
C ASN A 25 -8.69 48.85 -29.93
N VAL A 26 -7.80 49.06 -28.94
CA VAL A 26 -7.65 50.32 -28.16
C VAL A 26 -6.31 50.33 -27.37
N SER A 27 -5.51 51.38 -27.62
CA SER A 27 -4.48 52.10 -26.82
C SER A 27 -3.47 51.38 -25.90
N LEU A 28 -2.18 51.55 -26.24
CA LEU A 28 -1.05 51.66 -25.29
C LEU A 28 -0.92 53.10 -24.75
N PRO A 29 -0.50 53.30 -23.50
CA PRO A 29 0.79 53.99 -23.27
C PRO A 29 1.57 53.37 -22.06
N PRO A 30 2.70 53.95 -21.63
CA PRO A 30 4.07 53.49 -21.90
C PRO A 30 4.70 52.65 -20.77
N LEU A 31 5.78 51.96 -21.14
CA LEU A 31 6.64 51.16 -20.26
C LEU A 31 7.27 51.97 -19.12
N LEU A 32 7.24 51.40 -17.91
CA LEU A 32 8.33 51.47 -16.93
C LEU A 32 8.55 50.08 -16.29
N PRO A 33 9.77 49.80 -15.80
CA PRO A 33 10.33 48.46 -15.74
C PRO A 33 10.12 47.80 -14.38
N GLY A 34 9.87 46.49 -14.36
CA GLY A 34 9.96 45.70 -13.13
C GLY A 34 8.97 44.56 -13.05
N ALA A 35 9.29 43.44 -13.71
CA ALA A 35 8.81 42.14 -13.29
C ALA A 35 9.84 41.10 -13.73
N ALA A 36 10.62 40.66 -12.75
CA ALA A 36 11.57 39.56 -12.89
C ALA A 36 10.84 38.32 -13.43
N LYS A 37 11.40 37.73 -14.48
CA LYS A 37 11.10 36.36 -14.87
C LYS A 37 11.50 35.47 -13.70
N THR A 38 10.53 34.86 -13.02
CA THR A 38 10.78 33.76 -12.09
C THR A 38 11.23 32.54 -12.91
N ALA A 39 12.51 32.53 -13.26
CA ALA A 39 13.21 31.30 -13.54
C ALA A 39 13.24 30.51 -12.24
N VAL A 40 12.64 29.33 -12.23
CA VAL A 40 12.83 28.34 -11.18
C VAL A 40 14.28 27.89 -11.28
N THR A 41 15.15 28.60 -10.58
CA THR A 41 16.52 28.18 -10.36
C THR A 41 16.47 26.89 -9.56
N THR A 42 16.81 25.78 -10.19
CA THR A 42 17.24 24.57 -9.49
C THR A 42 18.43 24.98 -8.63
N THR A 43 18.18 25.28 -7.36
CA THR A 43 19.22 25.50 -6.37
C THR A 43 19.96 24.18 -6.23
N ALA A 44 21.05 24.02 -6.99
CA ALA A 44 22.08 23.07 -6.65
C ALA A 44 22.46 23.37 -5.19
N LEU A 45 22.32 22.37 -4.33
CA LEU A 45 22.76 22.44 -2.95
C LEU A 45 24.27 22.72 -2.96
N ALA A 46 24.64 23.99 -2.86
CA ALA A 46 26.00 24.41 -2.57
C ALA A 46 26.26 24.02 -1.11
N PHE A 47 26.86 22.85 -0.92
CA PHE A 47 27.34 22.40 0.37
C PHE A 47 28.45 23.36 0.80
N ARG A 48 28.17 24.18 1.83
CA ARG A 48 29.19 25.05 2.42
C ARG A 48 30.28 24.17 3.01
N SER A 49 31.52 24.40 2.61
CA SER A 49 32.71 23.79 3.22
C SER A 49 32.80 24.23 4.68
N GLY A 50 32.29 23.40 5.59
CA GLY A 50 32.33 23.68 7.03
C GLY A 50 31.11 23.14 7.77
N ASP A 51 30.82 21.86 7.58
CA ASP A 51 30.07 20.95 8.46
C ASP A 51 29.66 19.75 7.60
N VAL A 52 30.66 19.04 7.07
CA VAL A 52 30.44 17.66 6.62
C VAL A 52 30.25 16.88 7.92
N PRO A 53 29.12 16.19 8.17
CA PRO A 53 29.12 15.18 9.22
C PRO A 53 30.23 14.22 8.83
N THR A 54 31.33 14.24 9.58
CA THR A 54 32.47 13.39 9.31
C THR A 54 31.95 11.96 9.32
N LEU A 55 31.71 11.38 8.14
CA LEU A 55 31.54 9.96 7.93
C LEU A 55 32.92 9.30 8.12
N SER A 56 33.45 9.47 9.34
CA SER A 56 34.59 8.79 9.93
C SER A 56 34.05 7.55 10.66
N ALA A 57 33.27 6.75 9.96
CA ALA A 57 33.19 5.35 10.27
C ALA A 57 33.87 4.65 9.09
N SER A 58 35.13 4.23 9.27
CA SER A 58 35.60 3.10 8.48
C SER A 58 34.57 1.98 8.70
N PRO A 59 34.18 1.24 7.65
CA PRO A 59 33.23 0.15 7.80
C PRO A 59 33.76 -0.80 8.87
N HIS A 60 32.87 -1.30 9.71
CA HIS A 60 33.23 -2.26 10.75
C HIS A 60 33.97 -3.45 10.11
N ARG A 61 35.04 -3.90 10.75
CA ARG A 61 35.83 -5.02 10.21
C ARG A 61 34.96 -6.27 10.08
N PHE A 62 35.04 -6.95 8.94
CA PHE A 62 34.29 -8.17 8.69
C PHE A 62 35.13 -9.42 8.93
N SER A 63 34.60 -10.38 9.69
CA SER A 63 35.29 -11.64 10.02
C SER A 63 34.69 -12.85 9.31
N SER A 64 33.43 -13.19 9.61
CA SER A 64 32.75 -14.35 9.01
C SER A 64 31.23 -14.36 9.21
N GLU A 65 30.66 -13.40 9.95
CA GLU A 65 29.25 -13.41 10.33
C GLU A 65 28.33 -13.15 9.13
N PRO A 66 27.56 -14.15 8.65
CA PRO A 66 26.79 -14.00 7.41
C PRO A 66 25.70 -12.93 7.49
N THR A 67 25.16 -12.66 8.68
CA THR A 67 24.16 -11.62 8.92
C THR A 67 24.71 -10.21 8.74
N LYS A 68 26.01 -10.00 8.99
CA LYS A 68 26.68 -8.71 8.87
C LYS A 68 27.28 -8.47 7.48
N LEU A 69 27.30 -9.50 6.62
CA LEU A 69 27.92 -9.42 5.30
C LEU A 69 27.26 -8.34 4.43
N ARG A 70 25.92 -8.30 4.42
CA ARG A 70 25.16 -7.31 3.64
C ARG A 70 25.45 -5.89 4.12
N GLU A 71 25.33 -5.66 5.43
CA GLU A 71 25.61 -4.36 6.05
C GLU A 71 27.04 -3.89 5.78
N PHE A 72 28.01 -4.81 5.82
CA PHE A 72 29.41 -4.53 5.48
C PHE A 72 29.58 -4.10 4.02
N LEU A 73 29.02 -4.85 3.06
CA LEU A 73 29.13 -4.52 1.63
C LEU A 73 28.39 -3.22 1.27
N ASP A 74 27.22 -2.99 1.89
CA ASP A 74 26.46 -1.74 1.71
C ASP A 74 27.25 -0.56 2.27
N SER A 75 27.86 -0.70 3.45
CA SER A 75 28.71 0.35 4.03
C SER A 75 29.92 0.68 3.14
N LEU A 76 30.54 -0.31 2.51
CA LEU A 76 31.62 -0.11 1.53
C LEU A 76 31.14 0.62 0.28
N THR A 77 29.99 0.21 -0.27
CA THR A 77 29.38 0.82 -1.45
C THR A 77 29.13 2.31 -1.22
N VAL A 78 28.55 2.65 -0.08
CA VAL A 78 28.32 4.03 0.36
C VAL A 78 29.64 4.77 0.55
N TYR A 79 30.62 4.15 1.24
CA TYR A 79 31.93 4.75 1.51
C TYR A 79 32.69 5.12 0.24
N PHE A 80 32.65 4.26 -0.79
CA PHE A 80 33.27 4.52 -2.09
C PHE A 80 32.53 5.60 -2.88
N ALA A 81 31.19 5.59 -2.84
CA ALA A 81 30.37 6.60 -3.51
C ALA A 81 30.64 8.03 -3.01
N PHE A 82 30.96 8.20 -1.72
CA PHE A 82 31.33 9.50 -1.15
C PHE A 82 32.77 9.95 -1.47
N ARG A 83 33.62 9.06 -2.00
CA ARG A 83 35.05 9.36 -2.30
C ARG A 83 35.46 8.84 -3.69
N PRO A 84 34.79 9.28 -4.78
CA PRO A 84 35.00 8.72 -6.12
C PRO A 84 36.42 8.95 -6.64
N THR A 85 37.10 10.01 -6.23
CA THR A 85 38.49 10.33 -6.64
C THR A 85 39.53 9.40 -6.00
N GLN A 86 39.29 8.91 -4.78
CA GLN A 86 40.19 7.97 -4.09
C GLN A 86 39.94 6.52 -4.53
N PHE A 87 38.69 6.20 -4.87
CA PHE A 87 38.24 4.86 -5.26
C PHE A 87 37.86 4.80 -6.73
N SER A 88 38.69 5.40 -7.60
CA SER A 88 38.50 5.42 -9.05
C SER A 88 38.75 4.06 -9.71
N HIS A 89 39.51 3.18 -9.06
CA HIS A 89 39.92 1.89 -9.59
C HIS A 89 39.48 0.74 -8.70
N ASP A 90 39.14 -0.39 -9.33
CA ASP A 90 38.69 -1.57 -8.59
C ASP A 90 39.79 -2.14 -7.69
N ARG A 91 41.06 -2.02 -8.09
CA ARG A 91 42.21 -2.39 -7.25
C ARG A 91 42.28 -1.60 -5.95
N THR A 92 41.95 -0.30 -5.95
CA THR A 92 41.97 0.51 -4.71
C THR A 92 40.77 0.20 -3.82
N LYS A 93 39.59 -0.04 -4.41
CA LYS A 93 38.41 -0.54 -3.68
C LYS A 93 38.68 -1.88 -3.00
N LEU A 94 39.29 -2.83 -3.73
CA LEU A 94 39.60 -4.15 -3.21
C LEU A 94 40.71 -4.11 -2.16
N GLY A 95 41.72 -3.28 -2.33
CA GLY A 95 42.73 -3.04 -1.28
C GLY A 95 42.10 -2.56 0.02
N TYR A 96 41.14 -1.63 -0.05
CA TYR A 96 40.41 -1.16 1.12
C TYR A 96 39.50 -2.24 1.72
N LEU A 97 38.73 -2.94 0.89
CA LEU A 97 37.87 -4.04 1.32
C LEU A 97 38.68 -5.09 2.09
N ILE A 98 39.80 -5.56 1.51
CA ILE A 98 40.68 -6.55 2.12
C ILE A 98 41.29 -6.03 3.43
N SER A 99 41.68 -4.75 3.49
CA SER A 99 42.17 -4.12 4.74
C SER A 99 41.12 -4.04 5.85
N ALA A 100 39.84 -4.08 5.48
CA ALA A 100 38.71 -4.11 6.39
C ALA A 100 38.27 -5.54 6.77
N LEU A 101 38.96 -6.59 6.28
CA LEU A 101 38.72 -7.97 6.69
C LEU A 101 39.50 -8.31 7.97
N SER A 102 39.00 -9.30 8.71
CA SER A 102 39.66 -9.90 9.86
C SER A 102 39.37 -11.40 9.93
N GLY A 103 40.09 -12.14 10.77
CA GLY A 103 39.80 -13.55 11.05
C GLY A 103 39.69 -14.43 9.79
N PRO A 104 38.66 -15.29 9.67
CA PRO A 104 38.48 -16.20 8.54
C PRO A 104 38.39 -15.50 7.18
N ALA A 105 37.74 -14.33 7.09
CA ALA A 105 37.63 -13.58 5.83
C ALA A 105 38.99 -13.09 5.33
N LEU A 106 39.85 -12.60 6.23
CA LEU A 106 41.20 -12.20 5.85
C LEU A 106 42.05 -13.42 5.45
N ALA A 107 41.93 -14.53 6.20
CA ALA A 107 42.64 -15.77 5.87
C ALA A 107 42.26 -16.29 4.47
N TRP A 108 40.97 -16.19 4.09
CA TRP A 108 40.49 -16.53 2.76
C TRP A 108 41.06 -15.63 1.65
N ALA A 109 41.17 -14.32 1.89
CA ALA A 109 41.70 -13.37 0.90
C ALA A 109 43.24 -13.41 0.78
N THR A 110 43.95 -13.81 1.84
CA THR A 110 45.42 -13.83 1.91
C THR A 110 46.10 -14.53 0.73
N PRO A 111 45.75 -15.78 0.35
CA PRO A 111 46.41 -16.45 -0.79
C PRO A 111 46.22 -15.73 -2.12
N MET A 112 45.10 -15.02 -2.31
CA MET A 112 44.83 -14.22 -3.51
C MET A 112 45.75 -13.01 -3.57
N VAL A 113 45.98 -12.37 -2.41
CA VAL A 113 46.94 -11.25 -2.27
C VAL A 113 48.37 -11.73 -2.49
N SER A 114 48.78 -12.84 -1.87
CA SER A 114 50.12 -13.41 -2.02
C SER A 114 50.43 -13.81 -3.46
N SER A 115 49.44 -14.30 -4.20
CA SER A 115 49.60 -14.72 -5.60
C SER A 115 49.37 -13.59 -6.61
N ASN A 116 49.02 -12.37 -6.14
CA ASN A 116 48.58 -11.25 -6.96
C ASN A 116 47.53 -11.68 -8.01
N ASP A 117 46.49 -12.39 -7.54
CA ASP A 117 45.42 -12.95 -8.37
C ASP A 117 44.78 -11.84 -9.24
N PRO A 118 44.60 -12.05 -10.56
CA PRO A 118 43.95 -11.09 -11.47
C PRO A 118 42.59 -10.59 -10.97
N VAL A 119 41.85 -11.38 -10.19
CA VAL A 119 40.56 -10.99 -9.61
C VAL A 119 40.68 -9.79 -8.67
N LEU A 120 41.88 -9.47 -8.17
CA LEU A 120 42.16 -8.26 -7.39
C LEU A 120 42.09 -6.96 -8.20
N SER A 121 41.79 -7.04 -9.50
CA SER A 121 41.53 -5.90 -10.37
C SER A 121 40.08 -5.82 -10.86
N ASP A 122 39.21 -6.75 -10.44
CA ASP A 122 37.80 -6.84 -10.82
C ASP A 122 36.94 -6.88 -9.55
N TYR A 123 36.44 -5.71 -9.15
CA TYR A 123 35.67 -5.56 -7.92
C TYR A 123 34.37 -6.39 -7.94
N PRO A 124 33.52 -6.32 -9.00
CA PRO A 124 32.33 -7.16 -9.11
C PRO A 124 32.59 -8.66 -8.93
N THR A 125 33.61 -9.19 -9.61
CA THR A 125 33.91 -10.63 -9.55
C THR A 125 34.42 -11.04 -8.17
N PHE A 126 35.29 -10.25 -7.54
CA PHE A 126 35.74 -10.52 -6.17
C PHE A 126 34.57 -10.51 -5.18
N VAL A 127 33.70 -9.48 -5.23
CA VAL A 127 32.54 -9.38 -4.33
C VAL A 127 31.58 -10.54 -4.52
N ASN A 128 31.39 -11.03 -5.75
CA ASN A 128 30.57 -12.20 -6.00
C ASN A 128 31.15 -13.48 -5.34
N ARG A 129 32.45 -13.74 -5.53
CA ARG A 129 33.13 -14.87 -4.86
C ARG A 129 33.08 -14.73 -3.32
N PHE A 130 33.26 -13.51 -2.82
CA PHE A 130 33.18 -13.22 -1.40
C PHE A 130 31.77 -13.49 -0.85
N LYS A 131 30.72 -13.08 -1.57
CA LYS A 131 29.33 -13.42 -1.24
C LYS A 131 29.10 -14.93 -1.23
N GLN A 132 29.60 -15.67 -2.22
CA GLN A 132 29.45 -17.13 -2.27
C GLN A 132 30.10 -17.83 -1.07
N MET A 133 31.24 -17.33 -0.61
CA MET A 133 31.97 -17.93 0.52
C MET A 133 31.34 -17.60 1.89
N PHE A 134 30.86 -16.37 2.08
CA PHE A 134 30.44 -15.87 3.40
C PHE A 134 28.93 -15.63 3.57
N SER A 135 28.13 -15.82 2.53
CA SER A 135 26.66 -15.80 2.66
C SER A 135 26.15 -17.09 3.30
N ARG A 136 24.96 -17.04 3.92
CA ARG A 136 24.31 -18.25 4.43
C ARG A 136 23.91 -19.14 3.25
N PRO A 137 24.33 -20.42 3.21
CA PRO A 137 23.78 -21.36 2.24
C PRO A 137 22.26 -21.45 2.46
N GLY A 138 21.49 -21.28 1.39
CA GLY A 138 20.03 -21.28 1.43
C GLY A 138 19.38 -19.93 1.75
N LEU A 139 20.12 -18.81 1.85
CA LEU A 139 19.50 -17.49 1.97
C LEU A 139 18.55 -17.20 0.81
N GLU A 140 19.00 -17.44 -0.43
CA GLU A 140 18.17 -17.26 -1.63
C GLU A 140 16.95 -18.19 -1.58
N ALA A 141 17.15 -19.50 -1.37
CA ALA A 141 16.05 -20.46 -1.27
C ALA A 141 15.04 -20.10 -0.15
N SER A 142 15.52 -19.63 1.00
CA SER A 142 14.67 -19.19 2.11
C SER A 142 13.92 -17.89 1.78
N ALA A 143 14.57 -16.95 1.07
CA ALA A 143 13.94 -15.72 0.60
C ALA A 143 12.88 -16.00 -0.48
N GLU A 144 13.15 -16.94 -1.39
CA GLU A 144 12.21 -17.42 -2.41
C GLU A 144 10.98 -18.07 -1.79
N GLU A 145 11.18 -18.97 -0.82
CA GLU A 145 10.08 -19.59 -0.07
C GLU A 145 9.27 -18.51 0.68
N ALA A 146 9.95 -17.60 1.37
CA ALA A 146 9.31 -16.48 2.05
C ALA A 146 8.54 -15.54 1.08
N LEU A 147 9.03 -15.32 -0.15
CA LEU A 147 8.31 -14.57 -1.18
C LEU A 147 7.09 -15.30 -1.71
N CYS A 148 7.13 -16.63 -1.79
CA CYS A 148 5.96 -17.42 -2.14
C CYS A 148 4.86 -17.26 -1.07
N ASP A 149 5.24 -17.28 0.20
CA ASP A 149 4.27 -17.30 1.30
C ASP A 149 3.87 -15.92 1.82
N ILE A 150 4.53 -14.85 1.34
CA ILE A 150 4.25 -13.49 1.82
C ILE A 150 2.82 -13.06 1.48
N GLN A 151 2.11 -12.60 2.50
CA GLN A 151 0.76 -12.05 2.41
C GLN A 151 0.72 -10.73 3.20
N GLN A 152 -0.02 -9.74 2.71
CA GLN A 152 -0.26 -8.49 3.42
C GLN A 152 -0.99 -8.74 4.75
N GLY A 153 -1.92 -9.69 4.77
CA GLY A 153 -2.66 -10.08 5.98
C GLY A 153 -3.35 -8.88 6.63
N SER A 154 -3.12 -8.65 7.92
CA SER A 154 -3.63 -7.48 8.66
C SER A 154 -2.73 -6.24 8.58
N GLN A 155 -1.54 -6.34 7.96
CA GLN A 155 -0.56 -5.28 7.93
C GLN A 155 -0.98 -4.13 7.00
N ASP A 156 -0.40 -2.96 7.22
CA ASP A 156 -0.50 -1.83 6.30
C ASP A 156 0.23 -2.15 4.98
N VAL A 157 -0.23 -1.56 3.86
CA VAL A 157 0.38 -1.78 2.55
C VAL A 157 1.86 -1.39 2.55
N LEU A 158 2.24 -0.30 3.23
CA LEU A 158 3.64 0.14 3.29
C LEU A 158 4.53 -0.88 3.99
N GLN A 159 4.04 -1.49 5.08
CA GLN A 159 4.78 -2.53 5.80
C GLN A 159 4.95 -3.77 4.92
N TYR A 160 3.88 -4.19 4.23
CA TYR A 160 3.94 -5.30 3.28
C TYR A 160 4.92 -5.03 2.13
N ILE A 161 4.87 -3.85 1.51
CA ILE A 161 5.81 -3.42 0.46
C ILE A 161 7.25 -3.49 0.97
N THR A 162 7.51 -2.98 2.17
CA THR A 162 8.87 -2.94 2.74
C THR A 162 9.42 -4.36 2.89
N ARG A 163 8.64 -5.27 3.49
CA ARG A 163 9.03 -6.67 3.65
C ARG A 163 9.19 -7.38 2.30
N PHE A 164 8.27 -7.15 1.36
CA PHE A 164 8.35 -7.73 0.02
C PHE A 164 9.63 -7.29 -0.70
N ARG A 165 10.00 -6.01 -0.65
CA ARG A 165 11.23 -5.49 -1.26
C ARG A 165 12.49 -6.04 -0.62
N GLN A 166 12.48 -6.24 0.70
CA GLN A 166 13.61 -6.85 1.40
C GLN A 166 13.87 -8.27 0.90
N LEU A 167 12.83 -9.10 0.80
CA LEU A 167 12.95 -10.46 0.29
C LEU A 167 13.28 -10.49 -1.20
N ALA A 168 12.63 -9.65 -2.02
CA ALA A 168 12.90 -9.55 -3.45
C ALA A 168 14.37 -9.20 -3.75
N ALA A 169 14.98 -8.35 -2.92
CA ALA A 169 16.40 -7.98 -3.06
C ALA A 169 17.38 -9.12 -2.79
N GLU A 170 16.93 -10.22 -2.18
CA GLU A 170 17.73 -11.41 -1.88
C GLU A 170 17.54 -12.52 -2.92
N THR A 171 16.68 -12.30 -3.92
CA THR A 171 16.37 -13.26 -4.98
C THR A 171 16.81 -12.77 -6.35
N THR A 172 17.03 -13.72 -7.27
CA THR A 172 17.34 -13.44 -8.68
C THR A 172 16.11 -13.44 -9.60
N TRP A 173 14.90 -13.38 -9.01
CA TRP A 173 13.65 -13.51 -9.76
C TRP A 173 13.38 -12.35 -10.71
N VAL A 174 12.86 -12.70 -11.89
CA VAL A 174 12.46 -11.74 -12.92
C VAL A 174 11.31 -10.88 -12.40
N GLU A 175 11.34 -9.58 -12.72
CA GLU A 175 10.36 -8.59 -12.24
C GLU A 175 8.90 -9.00 -12.50
N ARG A 176 8.61 -9.61 -13.64
CA ARG A 176 7.26 -10.11 -13.96
C ARG A 176 6.76 -11.11 -12.91
N THR A 177 7.62 -11.99 -12.41
CA THR A 177 7.28 -12.95 -11.34
C THR A 177 7.02 -12.19 -10.04
N LEU A 178 7.86 -11.22 -9.69
CA LEU A 178 7.67 -10.38 -8.51
C LEU A 178 6.34 -9.61 -8.56
N VAL A 179 5.96 -9.08 -9.73
CA VAL A 179 4.66 -8.41 -9.94
C VAL A 179 3.51 -9.38 -9.65
N THR A 180 3.57 -10.61 -10.18
CA THR A 180 2.50 -11.60 -9.94
C THR A 180 2.36 -11.99 -8.48
N LEU A 181 3.48 -12.18 -7.78
CA LEU A 181 3.50 -12.53 -6.36
C LEU A 181 3.02 -11.37 -5.49
N PHE A 182 3.47 -10.16 -5.79
CA PHE A 182 3.04 -8.97 -5.07
C PHE A 182 1.52 -8.82 -5.17
N ARG A 183 0.94 -8.93 -6.38
CA ARG A 183 -0.52 -8.91 -6.58
C ARG A 183 -1.22 -10.01 -5.79
N ARG A 184 -0.68 -11.23 -5.77
CA ARG A 184 -1.26 -12.38 -5.05
C ARG A 184 -1.33 -12.13 -3.55
N GLY A 185 -0.31 -11.52 -2.96
CA GLY A 185 -0.24 -11.29 -1.52
C GLY A 185 -1.02 -10.07 -1.01
N LEU A 186 -1.57 -9.20 -1.87
CA LEU A 186 -2.37 -8.05 -1.43
C LEU A 186 -3.71 -8.47 -0.78
N LYS A 187 -4.27 -7.60 0.06
CA LYS A 187 -5.65 -7.76 0.58
C LYS A 187 -6.67 -7.77 -0.55
N GLU A 188 -7.73 -8.56 -0.39
CA GLU A 188 -8.83 -8.64 -1.35
C GLU A 188 -9.47 -7.28 -1.66
N GLU A 189 -9.69 -6.43 -0.65
CA GLU A 189 -10.24 -5.08 -0.85
C GLU A 189 -9.39 -4.21 -1.79
N ILE A 190 -8.06 -4.39 -1.78
CA ILE A 190 -7.16 -3.68 -2.67
C ILE A 190 -7.18 -4.32 -4.06
N LYS A 191 -7.23 -5.66 -4.14
CA LYS A 191 -7.35 -6.39 -5.40
C LYS A 191 -8.62 -6.00 -6.15
N ASP A 192 -9.75 -5.84 -5.45
CA ASP A 192 -11.03 -5.43 -6.03
C ASP A 192 -10.95 -4.03 -6.66
N GLU A 193 -10.31 -3.08 -5.99
CA GLU A 193 -10.07 -1.73 -6.53
C GLU A 193 -9.02 -1.73 -7.67
N LEU A 194 -8.05 -2.65 -7.63
CA LEU A 194 -7.05 -2.79 -8.70
C LEU A 194 -7.66 -3.27 -10.02
N VAL A 195 -8.76 -4.03 -10.00
CA VAL A 195 -9.47 -4.45 -11.22
C VAL A 195 -10.01 -3.24 -12.00
N HIS A 196 -10.43 -2.20 -11.27
CA HIS A 196 -11.01 -0.98 -11.85
C HIS A 196 -9.95 0.07 -12.19
N SER A 197 -8.70 -0.14 -11.77
CA SER A 197 -7.60 0.79 -11.96
C SER A 197 -6.82 0.49 -13.24
N THR A 198 -6.11 1.49 -13.76
CA THR A 198 -5.24 1.31 -14.94
C THR A 198 -4.21 0.21 -14.66
N ARG A 199 -4.12 -0.78 -15.56
CA ARG A 199 -3.17 -1.88 -15.40
C ARG A 199 -1.74 -1.38 -15.57
N VAL A 200 -0.94 -1.59 -14.54
CA VAL A 200 0.50 -1.31 -14.54
C VAL A 200 1.28 -2.62 -14.51
N GLU A 201 2.35 -2.69 -15.32
CA GLU A 201 3.13 -3.91 -15.52
C GLU A 201 4.46 -3.93 -14.76
N ASP A 202 4.96 -2.78 -14.30
CA ASP A 202 6.16 -2.69 -13.48
C ASP A 202 5.84 -2.83 -11.98
N LEU A 203 6.80 -3.36 -11.22
CA LEU A 203 6.61 -3.63 -9.79
C LEU A 203 6.43 -2.34 -9.00
N ARG A 204 7.19 -1.30 -9.35
CA ARG A 204 7.15 -0.02 -8.66
C ARG A 204 5.80 0.66 -8.82
N GLY A 205 5.31 0.81 -10.06
CA GLY A 205 4.03 1.45 -10.30
C GLY A 205 2.86 0.68 -9.67
N LEU A 206 2.93 -0.64 -9.59
CA LEU A 206 1.95 -1.44 -8.85
C LEU A 206 1.99 -1.17 -7.33
N MET A 207 3.17 -1.05 -6.73
CA MET A 207 3.32 -0.69 -5.31
C MET A 207 2.71 0.69 -5.04
N ASP A 208 2.99 1.67 -5.91
CA ASP A 208 2.47 3.04 -5.79
C ASP A 208 0.93 3.06 -5.93
N GLN A 209 0.36 2.25 -6.83
CA GLN A 209 -1.09 2.08 -6.95
C GLN A 209 -1.71 1.48 -5.70
N ALA A 210 -1.13 0.42 -5.13
CA ALA A 210 -1.64 -0.20 -3.92
C ALA A 210 -1.67 0.79 -2.75
N LEU A 211 -0.64 1.64 -2.61
CA LEU A 211 -0.60 2.71 -1.60
C LEU A 211 -1.70 3.76 -1.83
N SER A 212 -1.88 4.20 -3.08
CA SER A 212 -2.93 5.16 -3.43
C SER A 212 -4.33 4.62 -3.11
N ILE A 213 -4.57 3.34 -3.39
CA ILE A 213 -5.82 2.66 -3.07
C ILE A 213 -6.05 2.57 -1.56
N GLU A 214 -5.06 2.15 -0.77
CA GLU A 214 -5.20 2.08 0.70
C GLU A 214 -5.51 3.46 1.29
N TYR A 215 -4.85 4.52 0.81
CA TYR A 215 -5.16 5.88 1.22
C TYR A 215 -6.63 6.26 0.96
N ARG A 216 -7.13 6.01 -0.27
CA ARG A 216 -8.53 6.27 -0.64
C ARG A 216 -9.52 5.43 0.18
N LEU A 217 -9.22 4.16 0.43
CA LEU A 217 -10.04 3.27 1.26
C LEU A 217 -10.08 3.75 2.72
N GLN A 218 -8.94 4.18 3.26
CA GLN A 218 -8.83 4.71 4.62
C GLN A 218 -9.59 6.03 4.78
N GLU A 219 -9.51 6.93 3.80
CA GLU A 219 -10.32 8.16 3.76
C GLU A 219 -11.81 7.82 3.79
N ARG A 220 -12.25 6.90 2.91
CA ARG A 220 -13.66 6.48 2.85
C ARG A 220 -14.14 5.81 4.13
N ARG A 221 -13.30 4.99 4.78
CA ARG A 221 -13.58 4.40 6.10
C ARG A 221 -13.75 5.50 7.17
N SER A 222 -12.93 6.54 7.11
CA SER A 222 -12.96 7.67 8.07
C SER A 222 -14.25 8.50 7.91
N GLU A 223 -14.67 8.79 6.69
CA GLU A 223 -15.94 9.44 6.40
C GLU A 223 -17.14 8.66 6.96
N LYS A 224 -17.19 7.34 6.67
CA LYS A 224 -18.26 6.46 7.16
C LYS A 224 -18.32 6.44 8.69
N ARG A 225 -17.17 6.49 9.38
CA ARG A 225 -17.11 6.57 10.84
C ARG A 225 -17.66 7.91 11.36
N ARG A 226 -17.35 9.02 10.69
CA ARG A 226 -17.89 10.36 11.03
C ARG A 226 -19.41 10.43 10.81
N SER A 227 -19.91 9.93 9.69
CA SER A 227 -21.35 9.93 9.39
C SER A 227 -22.15 9.04 10.35
N ARG A 228 -21.60 7.90 10.79
CA ARG A 228 -22.25 7.01 11.78
C ARG A 228 -22.29 7.60 13.19
N GLY A 229 -21.38 8.50 13.54
CA GLY A 229 -21.36 9.19 14.83
C GLY A 229 -22.43 10.28 14.98
N SER A 230 -23.07 10.71 13.87
CA SER A 230 -24.02 11.83 13.86
C SER A 230 -25.50 11.40 13.84
N PHE A 231 -25.81 10.11 13.70
CA PHE A 231 -27.18 9.62 13.60
C PHE A 231 -27.55 8.78 14.83
N GLN A 232 -27.77 9.44 15.96
CA GLN A 232 -28.66 8.89 16.98
C GLN A 232 -30.09 9.22 16.55
N PRO A 233 -30.93 8.23 16.19
CA PRO A 233 -32.35 8.49 16.11
C PRO A 233 -32.84 8.77 17.53
N SER A 234 -32.99 10.05 17.87
CA SER A 234 -33.71 10.47 19.07
C SER A 234 -35.15 9.99 18.94
N THR A 235 -35.45 8.81 19.45
CA THR A 235 -36.83 8.41 19.71
C THR A 235 -37.30 9.19 20.94
N SER A 236 -37.55 10.49 20.77
CA SER A 236 -38.28 11.28 21.76
C SER A 236 -39.71 10.77 21.74
N ARG A 237 -40.05 9.90 22.70
CA ARG A 237 -41.43 9.46 22.94
C ARG A 237 -42.23 10.66 23.42
N VAL A 238 -42.90 11.34 22.51
CA VAL A 238 -44.03 12.20 22.86
C VAL A 238 -45.14 11.26 23.34
N TYR A 239 -45.30 11.15 24.65
CA TYR A 239 -46.48 10.53 25.25
C TYR A 239 -47.62 11.55 25.23
N PRO A 240 -48.74 11.33 24.52
CA PRO A 240 -49.94 12.13 24.74
C PRO A 240 -50.56 11.70 26.06
N HIS A 241 -50.59 12.61 27.04
CA HIS A 241 -51.45 12.46 28.21
C HIS A 241 -52.92 12.44 27.74
N ARG A 242 -53.62 11.32 27.97
CA ARG A 242 -55.08 11.25 27.81
C ARG A 242 -55.70 10.94 29.17
N SER A 243 -56.33 11.95 29.75
CA SER A 243 -57.27 11.82 30.87
C SER A 243 -58.57 11.18 30.38
N GLU A 244 -59.10 10.26 31.18
CA GLU A 244 -60.43 9.65 31.06
C GLU A 244 -61.52 10.71 31.28
N GLU A 245 -62.63 10.64 30.53
CA GLU A 245 -64.01 10.63 31.07
C GLU A 245 -65.07 10.48 29.95
N SER A 246 -65.97 9.50 30.13
CA SER A 246 -67.35 9.39 29.60
C SER A 246 -67.69 9.25 28.09
N ARG A 247 -68.91 8.74 27.84
CA ARG A 247 -69.40 7.88 26.72
C ARG A 247 -70.28 8.68 25.68
N PRO A 248 -71.03 8.06 24.71
CA PRO A 248 -71.08 8.30 23.24
C PRO A 248 -72.31 9.17 22.79
N PRO A 249 -72.80 9.31 21.50
CA PRO A 249 -72.57 8.51 20.26
C PRO A 249 -72.53 9.22 18.87
N ALA A 250 -72.39 8.39 17.82
CA ALA A 250 -72.83 8.51 16.41
C ALA A 250 -71.83 8.96 15.28
N ARG A 251 -71.73 8.07 14.26
CA ARG A 251 -71.49 8.14 12.79
C ARG A 251 -70.84 9.44 12.25
N ASP A 252 -69.81 9.42 11.39
CA ASP A 252 -69.79 8.93 9.99
C ASP A 252 -68.36 9.08 9.37
N ILE A 253 -68.03 8.21 8.39
CA ILE A 253 -67.07 8.28 7.24
C ILE A 253 -65.73 9.06 7.41
N GLU A 254 -64.49 8.56 7.17
CA GLU A 254 -63.84 8.20 5.90
C GLU A 254 -62.41 7.63 6.14
N GLY A 255 -62.05 6.65 5.31
CA GLY A 255 -60.72 6.12 4.93
C GLY A 255 -59.46 6.35 5.78
N GLU A 256 -58.96 5.27 6.40
CA GLU A 256 -57.51 5.06 6.57
C GLU A 256 -57.10 3.71 5.95
N PRO A 257 -55.97 3.66 5.22
CA PRO A 257 -55.58 2.49 4.43
C PRO A 257 -55.19 1.31 5.34
N MET A 258 -55.66 0.11 4.97
CA MET A 258 -55.33 -1.14 5.64
C MET A 258 -53.81 -1.33 5.72
N GLN A 259 -53.24 -1.23 6.92
CA GLN A 259 -51.87 -1.68 7.14
C GLN A 259 -51.90 -3.20 7.30
N VAL A 260 -51.64 -3.88 6.18
CA VAL A 260 -51.62 -5.33 6.05
C VAL A 260 -50.58 -5.90 7.01
N ASP A 261 -51.08 -6.76 7.89
CA ASP A 261 -50.35 -7.62 8.81
C ASP A 261 -49.19 -8.33 8.10
N THR A 262 -47.95 -8.03 8.47
CA THR A 262 -46.83 -8.95 8.23
C THR A 262 -45.79 -8.84 9.34
N THR A 263 -45.75 -9.89 10.15
CA THR A 263 -44.65 -10.33 11.02
C THR A 263 -44.29 -9.41 12.21
N ARG A 264 -44.99 -9.64 13.33
CA ARG A 264 -44.58 -9.21 14.68
C ARG A 264 -43.12 -9.61 14.94
N GLY A 265 -42.26 -8.61 15.14
CA GLY A 265 -40.91 -8.79 15.69
C GLY A 265 -40.94 -9.39 17.11
N PRO A 266 -39.78 -9.82 17.63
CA PRO A 266 -39.69 -10.39 18.98
C PRO A 266 -40.20 -9.40 20.03
N LEU A 267 -41.09 -9.88 20.92
CA LEU A 267 -41.65 -9.08 22.01
C LEU A 267 -40.54 -8.47 22.87
N SER A 268 -40.70 -7.20 23.21
CA SER A 268 -39.79 -6.51 24.13
C SER A 268 -39.79 -7.16 25.52
N ALA A 269 -38.72 -6.97 26.31
CA ALA A 269 -38.60 -7.55 27.64
C ALA A 269 -39.72 -7.08 28.59
N SER A 270 -40.09 -5.80 28.50
CA SER A 270 -41.21 -5.20 29.27
C SER A 270 -42.56 -5.79 28.86
N GLU A 271 -42.81 -5.95 27.56
CA GLU A 271 -44.06 -6.55 27.08
C GLU A 271 -44.19 -8.03 27.46
N ARG A 272 -43.06 -8.75 27.52
CA ARG A 272 -43.01 -10.14 27.98
C ARG A 272 -43.33 -10.26 29.48
N GLU A 273 -42.88 -9.30 30.29
CA GLU A 273 -43.17 -9.29 31.73
C GLU A 273 -44.64 -8.93 32.01
N ASP A 274 -45.18 -7.93 31.30
CA ASP A 274 -46.58 -7.53 31.44
C ASP A 274 -47.54 -8.65 31.02
N ARG A 275 -47.23 -9.35 29.92
CA ARG A 275 -48.01 -10.52 29.49
C ARG A 275 -47.90 -11.67 30.50
N ARG A 276 -46.76 -11.83 31.16
CA ARG A 276 -46.59 -12.83 32.24
C ARG A 276 -47.43 -12.47 33.47
N LYS A 277 -47.44 -11.21 33.88
CA LYS A 277 -48.26 -10.71 35.00
C LYS A 277 -49.76 -10.85 34.72
N LYS A 278 -50.18 -10.62 33.48
CA LYS A 278 -51.59 -10.68 33.04
C LYS A 278 -52.03 -12.07 32.55
N GLY A 279 -51.16 -13.09 32.61
CA GLY A 279 -51.49 -14.46 32.16
C GLY A 279 -51.82 -14.57 30.67
N LEU A 280 -51.22 -13.70 29.83
CA LEU A 280 -51.44 -13.65 28.38
C LEU A 280 -50.38 -14.45 27.62
N CYS A 281 -50.77 -15.05 26.50
CA CYS A 281 -49.87 -15.83 25.68
C CYS A 281 -48.74 -14.98 25.08
N LEU A 282 -47.50 -15.48 25.16
CA LEU A 282 -46.30 -14.82 24.63
C LEU A 282 -46.19 -14.87 23.10
N TYR A 283 -47.11 -15.53 22.39
CA TYR A 283 -47.11 -15.58 20.93
C TYR A 283 -48.26 -14.72 20.36
N CYS A 284 -49.51 -15.12 20.61
CA CYS A 284 -50.68 -14.41 20.09
C CYS A 284 -51.14 -13.24 20.97
N GLY A 285 -50.86 -13.26 22.29
CA GLY A 285 -51.34 -12.24 23.24
C GLY A 285 -52.72 -12.52 23.85
N SER A 286 -53.35 -13.66 23.54
CA SER A 286 -54.66 -14.04 24.09
C SER A 286 -54.57 -14.53 25.54
N ALA A 287 -55.62 -14.31 26.33
CA ALA A 287 -55.74 -14.82 27.70
C ALA A 287 -56.12 -16.32 27.71
N GLY A 288 -55.84 -17.01 28.82
CA GLY A 288 -56.28 -18.39 29.06
C GLY A 288 -55.32 -19.49 28.62
N HIS A 289 -54.20 -19.16 27.96
CA HIS A 289 -53.15 -20.13 27.64
C HIS A 289 -51.76 -19.49 27.61
N MET A 290 -50.74 -20.30 27.91
CA MET A 290 -49.33 -19.91 27.83
C MET A 290 -48.75 -20.31 26.46
N LEU A 291 -47.55 -19.81 26.11
CA LEU A 291 -46.82 -20.12 24.88
C LEU A 291 -46.80 -21.63 24.50
N ARG A 292 -46.77 -22.52 25.49
CA ARG A 292 -46.72 -23.98 25.29
C ARG A 292 -48.04 -24.58 24.78
N THR A 293 -49.15 -23.93 25.05
CA THR A 293 -50.51 -24.41 24.74
C THR A 293 -51.18 -23.51 23.70
N CYS A 294 -50.39 -22.72 22.96
CA CYS A 294 -50.91 -21.78 21.99
C CYS A 294 -51.37 -22.50 20.71
N PRO A 295 -52.67 -22.44 20.35
CA PRO A 295 -53.21 -23.13 19.18
C PRO A 295 -52.78 -22.49 17.86
N VAL A 296 -52.24 -21.27 17.90
CA VAL A 296 -51.80 -20.51 16.71
C VAL A 296 -50.31 -20.74 16.42
N ARG A 297 -49.60 -21.49 17.27
CA ARG A 297 -48.16 -21.72 17.09
C ARG A 297 -47.92 -22.80 16.02
N PRO A 298 -47.18 -22.52 14.94
CA PRO A 298 -46.78 -23.57 14.00
C PRO A 298 -45.89 -24.60 14.69
N SER A 299 -46.24 -25.89 14.54
CA SER A 299 -45.44 -26.99 15.07
C SER A 299 -44.09 -27.05 14.36
N ARG A 300 -43.01 -27.08 15.13
CA ARG A 300 -41.64 -27.10 14.58
C ARG A 300 -41.29 -28.55 14.21
N PRO A 301 -40.79 -28.86 13.00
CA PRO A 301 -40.37 -30.23 12.68
C PRO A 301 -39.19 -30.64 13.57
N SER A 302 -39.31 -31.81 14.21
CA SER A 302 -38.31 -32.41 15.09
C SER A 302 -37.05 -32.77 14.30
N GLY A 303 -35.92 -32.13 14.62
CA GLY A 303 -34.60 -32.57 14.17
C GLY A 303 -34.17 -33.81 14.95
N ASN A 304 -33.94 -34.91 14.23
CA ASN A 304 -33.53 -36.20 14.77
C ASN A 304 -32.26 -36.11 15.61
N ALA A 305 -32.36 -36.58 16.85
CA ALA A 305 -31.24 -37.13 17.59
C ALA A 305 -30.88 -38.48 16.96
N THR A 306 -29.62 -38.68 16.59
CA THR A 306 -29.06 -40.03 16.39
C THR A 306 -27.81 -40.21 17.23
N SER A 307 -27.78 -41.38 17.83
CA SER A 307 -27.02 -41.89 18.96
C SER A 307 -25.58 -42.28 18.63
N ARG A 308 -24.75 -42.20 19.68
CA ARG A 308 -23.43 -42.81 19.86
C ARG A 308 -23.50 -44.34 19.67
N PRO A 309 -22.56 -45.01 18.96
CA PRO A 309 -22.36 -46.44 19.09
C PRO A 309 -21.31 -46.78 20.17
N LEU A 310 -21.37 -48.04 20.58
CA LEU A 310 -20.78 -48.71 21.75
C LEU A 310 -19.27 -48.49 21.96
#